data_AF-A0A2E3Z321-F1
#
_entry.id   AF-A0A2E3Z321-F1
#
_cell.length_a   1.000
_cell.length_b   1.000
_cell.length_c   1.000
_cell.angle_alpha   90.00
_cell.angle_beta   90.00
_cell.angle_gamma   90.00
#
_symmetry.space_group_name_H-M   'P 1'
#
loop_
_entity.id
_entity.type
_entity.pdbx_description
1 polymer ?
#
loop_
_entity_poly.entity_id
_entity_poly.type
_entity_poly.pdbx_seq_one_letter_code
_entity_poly.pdbx_strand_id
1 'polypeptide(L)'
;MRLIRPLLLVVILLSSALAGCLTSTDNQHNISLTVNYDQTNGTIVHSYVDGEFESATNIALSFDFSNAEADNELVWFGIDVFETEETFTIDAKTESTVSVEFTEHGMYTLSAFAIDEQGARVSTEIVVRIELRMEWIETNTYEPQPLIIDPIPVHGGLSPDTILIHSTVENPELVENFETGREVEFTWSLVDGNEDACQVRNGLVHEGDFADWETIHFNTFQVHELRINYDSGQDYININQTVLVAYSALESSPTF
;
A
#
# COMPACT_ATOMS: atom_id res chain seq x y z
N MET A 1 41.81 -23.83 -69.20
CA MET A 1 40.96 -24.23 -68.06
C MET A 1 41.63 -23.82 -66.75
N ARG A 2 41.17 -22.74 -66.11
CA ARG A 2 41.36 -22.33 -64.69
C ARG A 2 41.33 -20.79 -64.66
N LEU A 3 40.17 -20.23 -64.31
CA LEU A 3 39.96 -18.85 -63.80
C LEU A 3 38.49 -18.39 -63.94
N ILE A 4 37.60 -19.19 -64.55
CA ILE A 4 36.17 -18.85 -64.68
C ILE A 4 35.34 -19.28 -63.46
N ARG A 5 35.86 -20.21 -62.62
CA ARG A 5 35.14 -20.75 -61.45
C ARG A 5 35.00 -19.80 -60.23
N PRO A 6 35.96 -18.93 -59.86
CA PRO A 6 35.80 -18.09 -58.67
C PRO A 6 34.92 -16.87 -58.91
N LEU A 7 34.76 -16.41 -60.16
CA LEU A 7 33.95 -15.23 -60.49
C LEU A 7 32.44 -15.53 -60.38
N LEU A 8 32.01 -16.73 -60.78
CA LEU A 8 30.60 -17.11 -60.78
C LEU A 8 30.05 -17.33 -59.36
N LEU A 9 30.91 -17.73 -58.41
CA LEU A 9 30.54 -17.93 -57.00
C LEU A 9 30.35 -16.61 -56.25
N VAL A 10 31.12 -15.57 -56.60
CA VAL A 10 30.98 -14.23 -55.99
C VAL A 10 29.67 -13.57 -56.43
N VAL A 11 29.24 -13.72 -57.68
CA VAL A 11 27.99 -13.13 -58.19
C VAL A 11 26.74 -13.74 -57.54
N ILE A 12 26.77 -15.05 -57.23
CA ILE A 12 25.65 -15.75 -56.57
C ILE A 12 25.59 -15.40 -55.07
N LEU A 13 26.72 -15.13 -54.41
CA LEU A 13 26.74 -14.75 -52.99
C LEU A 13 26.27 -13.31 -52.74
N LEU A 14 26.31 -12.42 -53.75
CA LEU A 14 25.81 -11.05 -53.62
C LEU A 14 24.28 -10.93 -53.80
N SER A 15 23.59 -11.98 -54.27
CA SER A 15 22.15 -11.92 -54.52
C SER A 15 21.29 -12.24 -53.29
N SER A 16 21.87 -12.80 -52.22
CA SER A 16 21.16 -13.10 -50.97
C SER A 16 21.07 -11.92 -50.00
N ALA A 17 21.76 -10.81 -50.26
CA ALA A 17 21.71 -9.60 -49.44
C ALA A 17 20.54 -8.65 -49.78
N LEU A 18 19.74 -8.99 -50.80
CA LEU A 18 18.59 -8.20 -51.27
C LEU A 18 17.24 -8.85 -50.97
N ALA A 19 17.19 -9.88 -50.12
CA ALA A 19 15.95 -10.25 -49.44
C ALA A 19 15.65 -9.15 -48.41
N GLY A 20 15.17 -8.01 -48.92
CA GLY A 20 14.59 -6.96 -48.13
C GLY A 20 13.48 -7.59 -47.31
N CYS A 21 13.60 -7.43 -45.99
CA CYS A 21 12.49 -7.56 -45.09
C CYS A 21 11.36 -6.71 -45.71
N LEU A 22 10.31 -7.35 -46.23
CA LEU A 22 9.03 -6.70 -46.37
C LEU A 22 8.62 -6.41 -44.93
N THR A 23 9.08 -5.28 -44.40
CA THR A 23 8.43 -4.67 -43.25
C THR A 23 7.05 -4.35 -43.77
N SER A 24 6.10 -5.25 -43.48
CA SER A 24 4.69 -4.96 -43.52
C SER A 24 4.57 -3.54 -42.98
N THR A 25 4.10 -2.62 -43.81
CA THR A 25 3.51 -1.40 -43.30
C THR A 25 2.27 -1.89 -42.59
N ASP A 26 2.48 -2.38 -41.37
CA ASP A 26 1.40 -2.59 -40.44
C ASP A 26 0.80 -1.20 -40.32
N ASN A 27 -0.41 -1.04 -40.85
CA ASN A 27 -1.27 0.04 -40.41
C ASN A 27 -1.48 -0.27 -38.92
N GLN A 28 -0.52 0.12 -38.07
CA GLN A 28 -0.66 0.11 -36.63
C GLN A 28 -1.79 1.08 -36.35
N HIS A 29 -3.01 0.55 -36.31
CA HIS A 29 -4.11 1.14 -35.58
C HIS A 29 -3.57 1.45 -34.19
N ASN A 30 -3.34 2.73 -33.92
CA ASN A 30 -2.55 3.12 -32.77
C ASN A 30 -3.50 3.71 -31.73
N ILE A 31 -3.60 3.06 -30.58
CA ILE A 31 -4.24 3.64 -29.41
C ILE A 31 -3.20 4.53 -28.73
N SER A 32 -3.47 5.84 -28.67
CA SER A 32 -2.73 6.80 -27.86
C SER A 32 -3.35 6.83 -26.47
N LEU A 33 -2.83 5.98 -25.57
CA LEU A 33 -3.33 5.86 -24.21
C LEU A 33 -2.74 6.94 -23.30
N THR A 34 -3.60 7.82 -22.80
CA THR A 34 -3.30 8.77 -21.72
C THR A 34 -4.25 8.51 -20.58
N VAL A 35 -3.71 8.25 -19.39
CA VAL A 35 -4.49 7.99 -18.17
C VAL A 35 -4.10 9.02 -17.12
N ASN A 36 -5.10 9.76 -16.64
CA ASN A 36 -4.95 10.79 -15.63
C ASN A 36 -5.36 10.25 -14.26
N TYR A 37 -4.62 10.65 -13.22
CA TYR A 37 -4.91 10.25 -11.85
C TYR A 37 -4.30 11.28 -10.88
N ASP A 38 -5.11 11.69 -9.90
CA ASP A 38 -4.74 12.73 -8.93
C ASP A 38 -3.81 12.19 -7.83
N GLN A 39 -3.96 10.91 -7.49
CA GLN A 39 -3.25 10.25 -6.39
C GLN A 39 -2.91 8.81 -6.75
N THR A 40 -1.73 8.38 -6.32
CA THR A 40 -1.20 7.01 -6.39
C THR A 40 -0.79 6.52 -5.02
N ASN A 41 -1.23 7.20 -3.97
CA ASN A 41 -1.01 6.80 -2.60
C ASN A 41 -2.28 6.95 -1.77
N GLY A 42 -2.31 6.25 -0.65
CA GLY A 42 -3.43 6.29 0.28
C GLY A 42 -3.13 5.53 1.55
N THR A 43 -3.95 5.72 2.56
CA THR A 43 -3.82 5.06 3.85
C THR A 43 -5.13 4.36 4.17
N ILE A 44 -5.09 3.04 4.35
CA ILE A 44 -6.20 2.29 4.96
C ILE A 44 -6.15 2.49 6.48
N VAL A 45 -7.32 2.56 7.12
CA VAL A 45 -7.41 2.80 8.57
C VAL A 45 -8.14 1.64 9.23
N HIS A 46 -7.50 0.94 10.15
CA HIS A 46 -8.14 -0.04 11.02
C HIS A 46 -8.41 0.58 12.38
N SER A 47 -9.62 0.42 12.90
CA SER A 47 -10.03 0.90 14.21
C SER A 47 -10.26 -0.29 15.15
N TYR A 48 -9.73 -0.18 16.37
CA TYR A 48 -9.84 -1.17 17.42
C TYR A 48 -10.31 -0.50 18.71
N VAL A 49 -11.24 -1.15 19.40
CA VAL A 49 -11.78 -0.71 20.68
C VAL A 49 -11.71 -1.86 21.68
N ASP A 50 -11.10 -1.62 22.82
CA ASP A 50 -10.92 -2.59 23.91
C ASP A 50 -10.27 -3.90 23.44
N GLY A 51 -9.27 -3.80 22.54
CA GLY A 51 -8.56 -4.94 21.96
C GLY A 51 -9.25 -5.63 20.78
N GLU A 52 -10.50 -5.28 20.48
CA GLU A 52 -11.29 -5.90 19.42
C GLU A 52 -11.30 -5.05 18.15
N PHE A 53 -11.26 -5.68 16.98
CA PHE A 53 -11.41 -4.99 15.71
C PHE A 53 -12.84 -4.45 15.55
N GLU A 54 -12.97 -3.14 15.34
CA GLU A 54 -14.26 -2.47 15.20
C GLU A 54 -14.61 -2.21 13.74
N SER A 55 -13.69 -1.63 12.97
CA SER A 55 -13.96 -1.22 11.59
C SER A 55 -12.69 -1.01 10.76
N ALA A 56 -12.86 -0.96 9.44
CA ALA A 56 -11.84 -0.55 8.48
C ALA A 56 -12.38 0.51 7.52
N THR A 57 -11.55 1.52 7.22
CA THR A 57 -11.76 2.48 6.14
C THR A 57 -10.79 2.18 5.01
N ASN A 58 -11.33 1.78 3.87
CA ASN A 58 -10.58 1.48 2.65
C ASN A 58 -10.33 2.75 1.82
N ILE A 59 -9.44 2.66 0.84
CA ILE A 59 -9.16 3.76 -0.10
C ILE A 59 -9.51 3.35 -1.52
N ALA A 60 -10.22 4.22 -2.24
CA ALA A 60 -10.51 4.05 -3.65
C ALA A 60 -9.76 5.09 -4.48
N LEU A 61 -9.00 4.64 -5.47
CA LEU A 61 -8.29 5.48 -6.42
C LEU A 61 -8.98 5.45 -7.78
N SER A 62 -9.07 6.61 -8.44
CA SER A 62 -9.74 6.78 -9.72
C SER A 62 -8.75 7.08 -10.84
N PHE A 63 -8.92 6.41 -11.97
CA PHE A 63 -8.09 6.52 -13.16
C PHE A 63 -8.95 6.96 -14.34
N ASP A 64 -8.66 8.14 -14.90
CA ASP A 64 -9.43 8.76 -15.96
C ASP A 64 -8.78 8.56 -17.34
N PHE A 65 -9.54 7.93 -18.23
CA PHE A 65 -9.20 7.61 -19.60
C PHE A 65 -9.81 8.59 -20.60
N SER A 66 -10.38 9.73 -20.16
CA SER A 66 -11.05 10.70 -21.04
C SER A 66 -10.16 11.25 -22.17
N ASN A 67 -8.83 11.19 -21.97
CA ASN A 67 -7.83 11.67 -22.92
C ASN A 67 -7.21 10.53 -23.76
N ALA A 68 -7.75 9.32 -23.68
CA ALA A 68 -7.35 8.22 -24.56
C ALA A 68 -7.95 8.41 -25.95
N GLU A 69 -7.09 8.32 -26.97
CA GLU A 69 -7.48 8.45 -28.38
C GLU A 69 -7.12 7.18 -29.15
N ALA A 70 -7.91 6.82 -30.16
CA ALA A 70 -7.63 5.69 -31.02
C ALA A 70 -8.21 5.92 -32.43
N ASP A 71 -7.61 5.26 -33.42
CA ASP A 71 -8.12 5.27 -34.81
C ASP A 71 -9.47 4.54 -34.94
N ASN A 72 -9.69 3.52 -34.10
CA ASN A 72 -10.92 2.74 -34.03
C ASN A 72 -11.71 3.10 -32.77
N GLU A 73 -13.00 2.75 -32.73
CA GLU A 73 -13.83 3.01 -31.56
C GLU A 73 -13.30 2.23 -30.34
N LEU A 74 -13.01 2.94 -29.25
CA LEU A 74 -12.65 2.34 -27.96
C LEU A 74 -13.89 1.67 -27.35
N VAL A 75 -13.74 0.43 -26.89
CA VAL A 75 -14.84 -0.38 -26.34
C VAL A 75 -14.67 -0.62 -24.84
N TRP A 76 -13.44 -0.83 -24.37
CA TRP A 76 -13.18 -1.08 -22.95
C TRP A 76 -12.04 -0.22 -22.43
N PHE A 77 -12.24 0.32 -21.23
CA PHE A 77 -11.15 0.74 -20.36
C PHE A 77 -11.05 -0.23 -19.19
N GLY A 78 -9.85 -0.40 -18.65
CA GLY A 78 -9.67 -1.22 -17.46
C GLY A 78 -8.35 -1.05 -16.75
N ILE A 79 -8.29 -1.63 -15.56
CA ILE A 79 -7.11 -1.73 -14.71
C ILE A 79 -6.93 -3.20 -14.34
N ASP A 80 -5.75 -3.77 -14.62
CA ASP A 80 -5.31 -5.01 -14.00
C ASP A 80 -4.45 -4.69 -12.78
N VAL A 81 -4.72 -5.34 -11.65
CA VAL A 81 -3.90 -5.26 -10.42
C VAL A 81 -3.05 -6.52 -10.33
N PHE A 82 -1.73 -6.39 -10.38
CA PHE A 82 -0.85 -7.56 -10.54
C PHE A 82 -0.80 -8.43 -9.28
N GLU A 83 -0.85 -7.80 -8.12
CA GLU A 83 -0.69 -8.47 -6.82
C GLU A 83 -1.97 -9.22 -6.39
N THR A 84 -3.14 -8.76 -6.82
CA THR A 84 -4.43 -9.41 -6.50
C THR A 84 -4.97 -10.27 -7.64
N GLU A 85 -4.38 -10.19 -8.83
CA GLU A 85 -4.86 -10.80 -10.08
C GLU A 85 -6.29 -10.36 -10.47
N GLU A 86 -6.72 -9.18 -10.00
CA GLU A 86 -8.03 -8.61 -10.29
C GLU A 86 -8.00 -7.71 -11.52
N THR A 87 -9.13 -7.68 -12.23
CA THR A 87 -9.33 -6.83 -13.40
C THR A 87 -10.62 -6.04 -13.23
N PHE A 88 -10.52 -4.72 -13.35
CA PHE A 88 -11.64 -3.79 -13.32
C PHE A 88 -11.87 -3.24 -14.73
N THR A 89 -13.09 -3.29 -15.25
CA THR A 89 -13.40 -2.79 -16.60
C THR A 89 -14.68 -1.99 -16.65
N ILE A 90 -14.73 -1.04 -17.59
CA ILE A 90 -15.90 -0.21 -17.90
C ILE A 90 -16.09 -0.12 -19.41
N ASP A 91 -17.34 0.12 -19.84
CA ASP A 91 -17.67 0.39 -21.24
C ASP A 91 -17.21 1.82 -21.60
N ALA A 92 -16.22 1.91 -22.48
CA ALA A 92 -15.59 3.15 -22.92
C ALA A 92 -16.56 4.10 -23.67
N LYS A 93 -17.73 3.60 -24.10
CA LYS A 93 -18.76 4.41 -24.76
C LYS A 93 -19.61 5.19 -23.77
N THR A 94 -19.62 4.78 -22.50
CA THR A 94 -20.50 5.36 -21.47
C THR A 94 -19.74 6.00 -20.33
N GLU A 95 -18.55 5.49 -20.02
CA GLU A 95 -17.74 5.91 -18.87
C GLU A 95 -16.27 6.04 -19.29
N SER A 96 -15.54 6.94 -18.62
CA SER A 96 -14.11 7.11 -18.85
C SER A 96 -13.26 6.90 -17.60
N THR A 97 -13.87 6.67 -16.43
CA THR A 97 -13.14 6.59 -15.15
C THR A 97 -13.29 5.22 -14.52
N VAL A 98 -12.18 4.54 -14.28
CA VAL A 98 -12.14 3.28 -13.56
C VAL A 98 -11.73 3.55 -12.11
N SER A 99 -12.51 3.06 -11.14
CA SER A 99 -12.20 3.15 -9.72
C SER A 99 -11.72 1.79 -9.18
N VAL A 100 -10.63 1.78 -8.43
CA VAL A 100 -10.06 0.60 -7.78
C VAL A 100 -10.03 0.84 -6.27
N GLU A 101 -10.69 -0.04 -5.50
CA GLU A 101 -10.66 -0.01 -4.03
C GLU A 101 -9.55 -0.93 -3.51
N PHE A 102 -8.76 -0.43 -2.57
CA PHE A 102 -7.70 -1.15 -1.88
C PHE A 102 -8.11 -1.40 -0.43
N THR A 103 -8.12 -2.66 -0.02
CA THR A 103 -8.48 -3.11 1.33
C THR A 103 -7.28 -3.53 2.17
N GLU A 104 -6.13 -3.77 1.53
CA GLU A 104 -4.90 -4.20 2.17
C GLU A 104 -3.77 -3.21 1.86
N HIS A 105 -2.84 -3.03 2.81
CA HIS A 105 -1.68 -2.20 2.58
C HIS A 105 -0.63 -2.92 1.72
N GLY A 106 0.15 -2.15 0.97
CA GLY A 106 1.08 -2.72 0.01
C GLY A 106 1.54 -1.75 -1.06
N MET A 107 2.53 -2.21 -1.83
CA MET A 107 2.88 -1.61 -3.11
C MET A 107 2.19 -2.40 -4.21
N TYR A 108 1.43 -1.72 -5.06
CA TYR A 108 0.65 -2.33 -6.13
C TYR A 108 1.15 -1.88 -7.50
N THR A 109 1.23 -2.81 -8.43
CA THR A 109 1.55 -2.57 -9.83
C THR A 109 0.28 -2.70 -10.65
N LEU A 110 -0.17 -1.58 -11.20
CA LEU A 110 -1.37 -1.50 -12.02
C LEU A 110 -0.99 -1.47 -13.49
N SER A 111 -1.73 -2.19 -14.34
CA SER A 111 -1.70 -2.01 -15.79
C SER A 111 -3.02 -1.39 -16.22
N ALA A 112 -2.98 -0.08 -16.49
CA ALA A 112 -4.11 0.64 -17.04
C ALA A 112 -4.16 0.41 -18.56
N PHE A 113 -5.30 -0.03 -19.08
CA PHE A 113 -5.40 -0.44 -20.48
C PHE A 113 -6.68 0.03 -21.16
N ALA A 114 -6.59 0.13 -22.49
CA ALA A 114 -7.73 0.37 -23.37
C ALA A 114 -7.78 -0.69 -24.47
N ILE A 115 -8.99 -1.07 -24.90
CA ILE A 115 -9.25 -2.03 -25.98
C ILE A 115 -10.19 -1.40 -27.00
N ASP A 116 -9.85 -1.48 -28.29
CA ASP A 116 -10.70 -1.03 -29.39
C ASP A 116 -11.62 -2.12 -29.96
N GLU A 117 -12.50 -1.74 -30.89
CA GLU A 117 -13.45 -2.66 -31.53
C GLU A 117 -12.79 -3.76 -32.40
N GLN A 118 -11.53 -3.58 -32.79
CA GLN A 118 -10.76 -4.60 -33.50
C GLN A 118 -10.03 -5.56 -32.54
N GLY A 119 -10.10 -5.30 -31.23
CA GLY A 119 -9.44 -6.08 -30.19
C GLY A 119 -7.98 -5.68 -29.96
N ALA A 120 -7.51 -4.55 -30.50
CA ALA A 120 -6.20 -4.02 -30.19
C ALA A 120 -6.19 -3.53 -28.74
N ARG A 121 -5.16 -3.92 -27.97
CA ARG A 121 -4.98 -3.55 -26.56
C ARG A 121 -3.68 -2.79 -26.39
N VAL A 122 -3.74 -1.65 -25.71
CA VAL A 122 -2.57 -0.88 -25.27
C VAL A 122 -2.68 -0.65 -23.77
N SER A 123 -1.55 -0.67 -23.07
CA SER A 123 -1.49 -0.47 -21.62
C SER A 123 -0.31 0.41 -21.19
N THR A 124 -0.45 1.00 -20.00
CA THR A 124 0.59 1.74 -19.29
C THR A 124 0.65 1.25 -17.84
N GLU A 125 1.83 1.29 -17.24
CA GLU A 125 2.04 0.84 -15.86
C GLU A 125 1.93 2.01 -14.89
N ILE A 126 1.28 1.79 -13.75
CA ILE A 126 1.13 2.76 -12.66
C ILE A 126 1.44 2.04 -11.35
N VAL A 127 2.39 2.57 -10.57
CA VAL A 127 2.70 2.03 -9.24
C VAL A 127 1.91 2.82 -8.20
N VAL A 128 1.23 2.10 -7.30
CA VAL A 128 0.41 2.64 -6.21
C VAL A 128 0.96 2.20 -4.85
N ARG A 129 0.89 3.09 -3.85
CA ARG A 129 1.39 2.85 -2.49
C ARG A 129 0.28 3.01 -1.46
N ILE A 130 -0.08 1.93 -0.79
CA ILE A 130 -1.11 1.92 0.26
C ILE A 130 -0.47 1.65 1.61
N GLU A 131 -0.61 2.59 2.55
CA GLU A 131 -0.13 2.47 3.93
C GLU A 131 -1.24 1.92 4.85
N LEU A 132 -0.86 1.37 6.00
CA LEU A 132 -1.81 0.99 7.05
C LEU A 132 -1.67 1.91 8.26
N ARG A 133 -2.76 2.56 8.67
CA ARG A 133 -2.89 3.20 9.97
C ARG A 133 -3.79 2.36 10.88
N MET A 134 -3.32 2.08 12.09
CA MET A 134 -4.12 1.44 13.13
C MET A 134 -4.45 2.50 14.19
N GLU A 135 -5.71 2.64 14.52
CA GLU A 135 -6.23 3.46 15.61
C GLU A 135 -6.78 2.50 16.67
N TRP A 136 -6.20 2.53 17.86
CA TRP A 136 -6.54 1.59 18.92
C TRP A 136 -6.81 2.37 20.21
N ILE A 137 -7.95 2.09 20.83
CA ILE A 137 -8.38 2.74 22.07
C ILE A 137 -8.84 1.68 23.05
N GLU A 138 -8.43 1.81 24.30
CA GLU A 138 -8.96 1.03 25.42
C GLU A 138 -9.19 1.99 26.58
N THR A 139 -10.37 1.96 27.19
CA THR A 139 -10.72 2.92 28.27
C THR A 139 -11.02 2.22 29.58
N ASN A 140 -10.70 2.89 30.68
CA ASN A 140 -10.98 2.41 32.03
C ASN A 140 -10.52 0.95 32.26
N THR A 141 -9.24 0.69 31.96
CA THR A 141 -8.63 -0.65 32.07
C THR A 141 -7.53 -0.69 33.13
N TYR A 142 -7.33 -1.87 33.72
CA TYR A 142 -6.20 -2.19 34.59
C TYR A 142 -5.40 -3.40 34.07
N GLU A 143 -5.82 -3.97 32.94
CA GLU A 143 -5.18 -5.11 32.28
C GLU A 143 -5.19 -4.86 30.76
N PRO A 144 -4.36 -3.90 30.28
CA PRO A 144 -4.36 -3.49 28.89
C PRO A 144 -4.14 -4.66 27.93
N GLN A 145 -4.93 -4.73 26.87
CA GLN A 145 -4.73 -5.73 25.83
C GLN A 145 -3.56 -5.34 24.91
N PRO A 146 -2.78 -6.32 24.40
CA PRO A 146 -1.73 -6.04 23.45
C PRO A 146 -2.31 -5.63 22.08
N LEU A 147 -1.71 -4.63 21.45
CA LEU A 147 -1.96 -4.30 20.05
C LEU A 147 -1.02 -5.13 19.16
N ILE A 148 -1.59 -6.02 18.35
CA ILE A 148 -0.85 -6.80 17.35
C ILE A 148 -0.61 -5.91 16.13
N ILE A 149 0.65 -5.79 15.70
CA ILE A 149 1.06 -5.05 14.51
C ILE A 149 1.62 -6.06 13.51
N ASP A 150 0.90 -6.31 12.43
CA ASP A 150 1.38 -7.10 11.30
C ASP A 150 1.79 -6.16 10.15
N PRO A 151 3.09 -5.91 9.95
CA PRO A 151 3.57 -5.05 8.86
C PRO A 151 3.72 -5.81 7.53
N ILE A 152 3.42 -7.11 7.46
CA ILE A 152 3.71 -7.93 6.28
C ILE A 152 2.59 -7.76 5.25
N PRO A 153 2.86 -7.27 4.03
CA PRO A 153 1.81 -7.11 3.03
C PRO A 153 1.23 -8.47 2.60
N VAL A 154 -0.09 -8.57 2.63
CA VAL A 154 -0.85 -9.82 2.39
C VAL A 154 -0.59 -10.39 0.99
N HIS A 155 -0.46 -9.52 -0.01
CA HIS A 155 -0.19 -9.91 -1.41
C HIS A 155 1.32 -9.97 -1.73
N GLY A 156 2.18 -9.86 -0.72
CA GLY A 156 3.63 -9.81 -0.89
C GLY A 156 4.10 -8.48 -1.49
N GLY A 157 5.18 -8.52 -2.27
CA GLY A 157 5.81 -7.33 -2.84
C GLY A 157 6.87 -6.71 -1.93
N LEU A 158 7.09 -5.40 -2.08
CA LEU A 158 8.03 -4.68 -1.24
C LEU A 158 7.51 -4.62 0.20
N SER A 159 8.37 -4.84 1.17
CA SER A 159 8.04 -4.64 2.58
C SER A 159 7.96 -3.14 2.90
N PRO A 160 7.17 -2.73 3.91
CA PRO A 160 7.23 -1.37 4.43
C PRO A 160 8.63 -1.05 4.97
N ASP A 161 8.97 0.24 5.04
CA ASP A 161 10.26 0.67 5.57
C ASP A 161 10.24 0.78 7.10
N THR A 162 9.10 1.21 7.65
CA THR A 162 9.01 1.64 9.03
C THR A 162 7.63 1.39 9.63
N ILE A 163 7.62 1.22 10.95
CA ILE A 163 6.46 1.27 11.82
C ILE A 163 6.65 2.51 12.71
N LEU A 164 5.76 3.48 12.60
CA LEU A 164 5.71 4.65 13.48
C LEU A 164 4.65 4.40 14.53
N ILE A 165 4.99 4.58 15.80
CA ILE A 165 4.10 4.34 16.92
C ILE A 165 3.97 5.62 17.73
N HIS A 166 2.74 6.00 18.01
CA HIS A 166 2.38 6.99 19.02
C HIS A 166 1.42 6.33 20.01
N SER A 167 1.81 6.27 21.28
CA SER A 167 0.97 5.74 22.35
C SER A 167 0.85 6.74 23.48
N THR A 168 -0.38 7.02 23.89
CA THR A 168 -0.73 7.86 25.04
C THR A 168 -1.40 6.99 26.08
N VAL A 169 -0.95 7.12 27.33
CA VAL A 169 -1.60 6.54 28.51
C VAL A 169 -2.06 7.68 29.41
N GLU A 170 -3.34 7.72 29.74
CA GLU A 170 -3.98 8.72 30.59
C GLU A 170 -4.45 8.07 31.88
N ASN A 171 -4.22 8.71 33.03
CA ASN A 171 -4.88 8.37 34.28
C ASN A 171 -5.98 9.41 34.55
N PRO A 172 -7.25 9.12 34.21
CA PRO A 172 -8.32 10.10 34.29
C PRO A 172 -8.59 10.56 35.73
N GLU A 173 -9.02 11.82 35.90
CA GLU A 173 -9.42 12.35 37.22
C GLU A 173 -10.61 11.56 37.80
N LEU A 174 -10.52 11.16 39.07
CA LEU A 174 -11.61 10.46 39.75
C LEU A 174 -12.67 11.48 40.20
N VAL A 175 -13.80 11.51 39.49
CA VAL A 175 -14.90 12.45 39.77
C VAL A 175 -15.88 11.92 40.83
N GLU A 176 -15.43 11.25 41.89
CA GLU A 176 -16.29 10.97 43.06
C GLU A 176 -15.51 11.06 44.38
N ASN A 177 -16.07 11.84 45.31
CA ASN A 177 -15.54 12.10 46.64
C ASN A 177 -15.18 10.77 47.36
N PHE A 178 -13.96 10.71 47.90
CA PHE A 178 -13.43 9.84 48.99
C PHE A 178 -12.23 8.94 48.63
N GLU A 179 -11.91 8.73 47.35
CA GLU A 179 -10.64 8.09 46.95
C GLU A 179 -9.77 9.14 46.23
N THR A 180 -8.58 9.42 46.77
CA THR A 180 -7.58 10.22 46.06
C THR A 180 -6.94 9.31 45.02
N GLY A 181 -6.96 9.71 43.74
CA GLY A 181 -6.23 8.99 42.71
C GLY A 181 -4.74 8.89 43.05
N ARG A 182 -4.13 7.81 42.62
CA ARG A 182 -2.71 7.52 42.80
C ARG A 182 -2.02 7.53 41.45
N GLU A 183 -0.72 7.81 41.48
CA GLU A 183 0.10 7.64 40.30
C GLU A 183 0.12 6.16 39.87
N VAL A 184 0.19 5.95 38.56
CA VAL A 184 0.32 4.64 37.92
C VAL A 184 1.70 4.57 37.28
N GLU A 185 2.46 3.53 37.63
CA GLU A 185 3.70 3.16 36.97
C GLU A 185 3.43 2.02 36.00
N PHE A 186 3.95 2.11 34.80
CA PHE A 186 3.74 1.11 33.77
C PHE A 186 4.92 1.09 32.79
N THR A 187 4.97 0.04 31.98
CA THR A 187 6.02 -0.13 30.97
C THR A 187 5.39 -0.39 29.61
N TRP A 188 5.74 0.45 28.64
CA TRP A 188 5.55 0.14 27.23
C TRP A 188 6.63 -0.83 26.77
N SER A 189 6.23 -1.87 26.04
CA SER A 189 7.15 -2.77 25.36
C SER A 189 6.64 -3.10 23.96
N LEU A 190 7.47 -2.85 22.95
CA LEU A 190 7.33 -3.46 21.63
C LEU A 190 8.12 -4.76 21.64
N VAL A 191 7.45 -5.88 21.43
CA VAL A 191 8.07 -7.21 21.37
C VAL A 191 7.87 -7.83 20.00
N ASP A 192 8.76 -8.75 19.61
CA ASP A 192 8.59 -9.53 18.40
C ASP A 192 7.89 -10.88 18.62
N GLY A 193 7.65 -11.61 17.53
CA GLY A 193 7.05 -12.95 17.56
C GLY A 193 7.83 -14.04 18.30
N ASN A 194 9.07 -13.77 18.77
CA ASN A 194 9.81 -14.66 19.67
C ASN A 194 9.70 -14.23 21.14
N GLU A 195 8.86 -13.23 21.45
CA GLU A 195 8.73 -12.60 22.78
C GLU A 195 9.97 -11.79 23.21
N ASP A 196 10.88 -11.48 22.27
CA ASP A 196 12.04 -10.67 22.55
C ASP A 196 11.67 -9.17 22.49
N ALA A 197 12.10 -8.42 23.50
CA ALA A 197 11.84 -6.99 23.56
C ALA A 197 12.66 -6.24 22.50
N CYS A 198 11.96 -5.65 21.53
CA CYS A 198 12.53 -4.77 20.51
C CYS A 198 12.83 -3.38 21.08
N GLN A 199 11.87 -2.81 21.81
CA GLN A 199 11.96 -1.49 22.43
C GLN A 199 11.16 -1.47 23.73
N VAL A 200 11.65 -0.77 24.75
CA VAL A 200 11.00 -0.68 26.07
C VAL A 200 11.11 0.76 26.58
N ARG A 201 10.06 1.24 27.24
CA ARG A 201 10.06 2.53 27.94
C ARG A 201 9.17 2.47 29.18
N ASN A 202 9.70 2.97 30.30
CA ASN A 202 8.92 3.11 31.52
C ASN A 202 8.10 4.42 31.47
N GLY A 203 6.91 4.38 32.04
CA GLY A 203 5.97 5.48 32.19
C GLY A 203 5.55 5.65 33.65
N LEU A 204 5.20 6.88 33.98
CA LEU A 204 4.60 7.29 35.24
C LEU A 204 3.55 8.33 34.90
N VAL A 205 2.32 8.15 35.36
CA VAL A 205 1.23 9.10 35.12
C VAL A 205 0.50 9.39 36.43
N HIS A 206 0.33 10.68 36.75
CA HIS A 206 -0.39 11.12 37.95
C HIS A 206 -1.89 11.21 37.66
N GLU A 207 -2.71 11.33 38.70
CA GLU A 207 -4.15 11.57 38.53
C GLU A 207 -4.40 12.84 37.70
N GLY A 208 -5.23 12.69 36.66
CA GLY A 208 -5.59 13.75 35.72
C GLY A 208 -4.55 14.03 34.64
N ASP A 209 -3.39 13.35 34.67
CA ASP A 209 -2.31 13.54 33.70
C ASP A 209 -2.30 12.42 32.63
N PHE A 210 -1.43 12.62 31.62
CA PHE A 210 -1.12 11.64 30.59
C PHE A 210 0.39 11.54 30.35
N ALA A 211 0.81 10.43 29.76
CA ALA A 211 2.18 10.20 29.33
C ALA A 211 2.20 9.61 27.91
N ASP A 212 3.06 10.17 27.06
CA ASP A 212 3.20 9.76 25.66
C ASP A 212 4.50 9.00 25.41
N TRP A 213 4.44 8.08 24.45
CA TRP A 213 5.58 7.45 23.82
C TRP A 213 5.45 7.49 22.30
N GLU A 214 6.35 8.23 21.66
CA GLU A 214 6.55 8.22 20.22
C GLU A 214 7.84 7.47 19.87
N THR A 215 7.76 6.53 18.92
CA THR A 215 8.93 5.76 18.48
C THR A 215 8.83 5.32 17.02
N ILE A 216 9.98 4.94 16.47
CA ILE A 216 10.13 4.39 15.12
C ILE A 216 10.78 3.01 15.22
N HIS A 217 10.24 2.05 14.48
CA HIS A 217 10.76 0.70 14.38
C HIS A 217 10.95 0.30 12.92
N PHE A 218 12.03 -0.42 12.62
CA PHE A 218 12.46 -0.72 11.25
C PHE A 218 12.36 -2.20 10.85
N ASN A 219 12.11 -3.11 11.80
CA ASN A 219 11.89 -4.50 11.42
C ASN A 219 10.44 -4.67 10.98
N THR A 220 10.23 -4.76 9.67
CA THR A 220 8.90 -4.90 9.04
C THR A 220 8.69 -6.29 8.44
N PHE A 221 9.56 -7.25 8.80
CA PHE A 221 9.56 -8.61 8.24
C PHE A 221 8.92 -9.65 9.18
N GLN A 222 8.38 -9.21 10.31
CA GLN A 222 7.75 -10.05 11.32
C GLN A 222 6.65 -9.29 12.03
N VAL A 223 5.72 -10.05 12.62
CA VAL A 223 4.67 -9.52 13.49
C VAL A 223 5.28 -9.04 14.81
N HIS A 224 4.71 -7.96 15.34
CA HIS A 224 5.06 -7.38 16.64
C HIS A 224 3.84 -7.23 17.53
N GLU A 225 4.07 -7.09 18.82
CA GLU A 225 3.04 -6.70 19.77
C GLU A 225 3.49 -5.47 20.56
N LEU A 226 2.64 -4.45 20.57
CA LEU A 226 2.77 -3.30 21.45
C LEU A 226 1.98 -3.56 22.73
N ARG A 227 2.69 -3.66 23.84
CA ARG A 227 2.13 -3.98 25.16
C ARG A 227 2.33 -2.83 26.13
N ILE A 228 1.37 -2.67 27.04
CA ILE A 228 1.46 -1.78 28.20
C ILE A 228 1.21 -2.65 29.43
N ASN A 229 2.23 -2.79 30.26
CA ASN A 229 2.14 -3.60 31.48
C ASN A 229 2.17 -2.68 32.69
N TYR A 230 1.23 -2.88 33.63
CA TYR A 230 1.28 -2.20 34.92
C TYR A 230 2.47 -2.69 35.74
N ASP A 231 3.25 -1.76 36.27
CA ASP A 231 4.33 -2.03 37.22
C ASP A 231 3.86 -1.79 38.65
N SER A 232 3.15 -0.69 38.90
CA SER A 232 2.52 -0.35 40.17
C SER A 232 1.38 0.66 40.01
N GLY A 233 0.54 0.81 41.03
CA GLY A 233 -0.69 1.62 40.97
C GLY A 233 -1.96 0.75 40.99
N GLN A 234 -3.12 1.38 41.18
CA GLN A 234 -4.42 0.69 41.18
C GLN A 234 -5.52 1.47 40.45
N ASP A 235 -5.19 2.66 39.94
CA ASP A 235 -6.13 3.48 39.20
C ASP A 235 -6.28 2.87 37.80
N TYR A 236 -7.47 3.03 37.22
CA TYR A 236 -7.74 2.62 35.84
C TYR A 236 -7.14 3.63 34.89
N ILE A 237 -6.58 3.18 33.76
CA ILE A 237 -6.04 4.05 32.72
C ILE A 237 -6.89 4.01 31.45
N ASN A 238 -6.80 5.08 30.67
CA ASN A 238 -7.20 5.09 29.27
C ASN A 238 -5.94 5.02 28.41
N ILE A 239 -6.05 4.37 27.27
CA ILE A 239 -4.94 4.21 26.34
C ILE A 239 -5.44 4.55 24.94
N ASN A 240 -4.66 5.36 24.24
CA ASN A 240 -4.86 5.69 22.85
C ASN A 240 -3.56 5.40 22.10
N GLN A 241 -3.63 4.60 21.03
CA GLN A 241 -2.49 4.25 20.21
C GLN A 241 -2.80 4.52 18.74
N THR A 242 -1.82 5.11 18.05
CA THR A 242 -1.81 5.22 16.60
C THR A 242 -0.53 4.56 16.07
N VAL A 243 -0.69 3.61 15.16
CA VAL A 243 0.43 2.95 14.48
C VAL A 243 0.33 3.22 12.98
N LEU A 244 1.43 3.62 12.34
CA LEU A 244 1.52 3.75 10.89
C LEU A 244 2.57 2.80 10.34
N VAL A 245 2.16 1.87 9.50
CA VAL A 245 3.03 1.03 8.68
C VAL A 245 3.26 1.76 7.35
N ALA A 246 4.46 2.30 7.17
CA ALA A 246 4.80 3.22 6.10
C ALA A 246 5.79 2.62 5.09
N TYR A 247 5.59 2.95 3.82
CA TYR A 247 6.38 2.50 2.67
C TYR A 247 7.22 3.63 2.08
N SER A 248 8.31 3.28 1.40
CA SER A 248 9.07 4.21 0.57
C SER A 248 8.18 4.84 -0.49
N ALA A 249 8.35 6.14 -0.75
CA ALA A 249 7.62 6.87 -1.78
C ALA A 249 8.12 6.53 -3.20
N LEU A 250 7.80 5.32 -3.66
CA LEU A 250 8.15 4.76 -4.97
C LEU A 250 6.96 4.69 -5.93
N GLU A 251 5.80 5.22 -5.54
CA GLU A 251 4.61 5.31 -6.38
C GLU A 251 4.81 6.22 -7.60
N SER A 252 4.02 6.00 -8.65
CA SER A 252 4.04 6.84 -9.85
C SER A 252 3.62 8.27 -9.51
N SER A 253 4.24 9.28 -10.11
CA SER A 253 3.79 10.67 -9.93
C SER A 253 2.40 10.89 -10.55
N PRO A 254 1.52 11.68 -9.90
CA PRO A 254 0.22 12.08 -10.46
C PRO A 254 0.32 12.70 -11.85
N THR A 255 -0.71 12.49 -12.67
CA THR A 255 -0.83 13.01 -14.04
C THR A 255 -2.12 13.83 -14.15
N PHE A 256 -1.97 15.08 -14.60
CA PHE A 256 -3.05 16.06 -14.75
C PHE A 256 -3.30 16.39 -16.23
#